data_AF-A0A2E1FQ16-F1
#
_entry.id   AF-A0A2E1FQ16-F1
#
_cell.length_a   1.000
_cell.length_b   1.000
_cell.length_c   1.000
_cell.angle_alpha   90.00
_cell.angle_beta   90.00
_cell.angle_gamma   90.00
#
_symmetry.space_group_name_H-M   'P 1'
#
loop_
_entity.id
_entity.type
_entity.pdbx_description
1 polymer ?
#
loop_
_entity_poly.entity_id
_entity_poly.type
_entity_poly.pdbx_seq_one_letter_code
_entity_poly.pdbx_strand_id
1 'polypeptide(L)' 'MEPDRNSPQPDSTPRLKTTKTALRFAGIGTTLASAIGLGALGGKQADDHFQLDKPLGTAAGAILGLALGMWSVLRNIQAK' A
#
# COMPACT_ATOMS: atom_id res chain seq x y z
N MET A 1 -21.15 -43.05 33.50
CA MET A 1 -19.98 -42.22 33.87
C MET A 1 -19.59 -41.45 32.62
N GLU A 2 -20.17 -40.27 32.42
CA GLU A 2 -19.78 -39.37 31.31
C GLU A 2 -18.59 -38.53 31.79
N PRO A 3 -17.49 -38.42 31.02
CA PRO A 3 -16.35 -37.63 31.42
C PRO A 3 -16.63 -36.13 31.22
N ASP A 4 -16.10 -35.39 32.18
CA ASP A 4 -16.33 -34.00 32.51
C ASP A 4 -15.99 -33.01 31.38
N ARG A 5 -16.91 -32.07 31.18
CA ARG A 5 -16.81 -30.91 30.31
C ARG A 5 -16.03 -29.79 31.02
N ASN A 6 -14.71 -29.70 30.86
CA ASN A 6 -14.02 -28.39 30.84
C ASN A 6 -12.51 -28.54 30.72
N SER A 7 -11.98 -28.28 29.54
CA SER A 7 -10.60 -27.81 29.41
C SER A 7 -10.68 -26.39 28.84
N PRO A 8 -10.29 -25.35 29.60
CA PRO A 8 -10.18 -24.01 29.04
C PRO A 8 -9.01 -24.02 28.04
N GLN A 9 -9.30 -23.92 26.75
CA GLN A 9 -8.26 -23.61 25.76
C GLN A 9 -7.81 -22.16 25.99
N PRO A 10 -6.50 -21.89 26.06
CA PRO A 10 -6.01 -20.52 26.18
C PRO A 10 -6.14 -19.87 24.81
N ASP A 11 -7.27 -19.21 24.55
CA ASP A 11 -7.48 -18.36 23.38
C ASP A 11 -6.69 -17.05 23.54
N SER A 12 -5.35 -17.15 23.51
CA SER A 12 -4.45 -16.00 23.55
C SER A 12 -3.87 -15.72 22.17
N THR A 13 -4.73 -15.64 21.15
CA THR A 13 -4.40 -14.79 20.01
C THR A 13 -5.06 -13.45 20.27
N PRO A 14 -4.29 -12.35 20.45
CA PRO A 14 -4.90 -11.03 20.55
C PRO A 14 -5.61 -10.81 19.22
N ARG A 15 -6.95 -10.95 19.23
CA ARG A 15 -7.82 -10.50 18.16
C ARG A 15 -7.66 -8.99 18.13
N LEU A 16 -6.62 -8.51 17.46
CA LEU A 16 -6.48 -7.12 17.09
C LEU A 16 -7.82 -6.79 16.45
N LYS A 17 -8.63 -5.96 17.12
CA LYS A 17 -9.88 -5.43 16.59
C LYS A 17 -9.51 -4.42 15.51
N THR A 18 -8.88 -4.92 14.44
CA THR A 18 -8.52 -4.14 13.27
C THR A 18 -9.84 -3.81 12.60
N THR A 19 -10.30 -2.59 12.81
CA THR A 19 -11.51 -2.08 12.17
C THR A 19 -11.37 -2.25 10.67
N LYS A 20 -12.34 -2.88 10.01
CA LYS A 20 -12.34 -3.18 8.57
C LYS A 20 -11.96 -1.94 7.72
N THR A 21 -12.31 -0.76 8.21
CA THR A 21 -11.98 0.55 7.67
C THR A 21 -10.47 0.84 7.70
N ALA A 22 -9.79 0.64 8.84
CA ALA A 22 -8.35 0.88 8.96
C ALA A 22 -7.54 -0.05 8.05
N LEU A 23 -7.96 -1.32 7.93
CA LEU A 23 -7.32 -2.27 7.02
C LEU A 23 -7.52 -1.90 5.54
N ARG A 24 -8.70 -1.37 5.18
CA ARG A 24 -8.97 -0.82 3.85
C ARG A 24 -8.09 0.37 3.52
N PHE A 25 -7.96 1.33 4.45
CA PHE A 25 -7.09 2.49 4.26
C PHE A 25 -5.61 2.09 4.21
N ALA A 26 -5.19 1.12 5.01
CA ALA A 26 -3.84 0.57 4.93
C ALA A 26 -3.56 -0.05 3.55
N GLY A 27 -4.51 -0.81 2.98
CA GLY A 27 -4.38 -1.38 1.63
C GLY A 27 -4.29 -0.31 0.53
N ILE A 28 -5.14 0.72 0.60
CA ILE A 28 -5.13 1.83 -0.37
C ILE A 28 -3.84 2.66 -0.23
N GLY A 29 -3.46 3.01 1.00
CA GLY A 29 -2.24 3.77 1.28
C GLY A 29 -0.97 3.02 0.87
N THR A 30 -0.92 1.71 1.08
CA THR A 30 0.21 0.87 0.63
C THR A 30 0.27 0.80 -0.89
N THR A 31 -0.86 0.68 -1.58
CA THR A 31 -0.92 0.68 -3.05
C THR A 31 -0.43 2.02 -3.63
N LEU A 32 -0.87 3.13 -3.03
CA LEU A 32 -0.45 4.47 -3.41
C LEU A 32 1.05 4.67 -3.16
N ALA A 33 1.54 4.33 -1.97
CA ALA A 33 2.94 4.45 -1.59
C ALA A 33 3.84 3.56 -2.47
N SER A 34 3.39 2.36 -2.81
CA SER A 34 4.12 1.46 -3.71
C SER A 34 4.19 2.01 -5.13
N ALA A 35 3.10 2.57 -5.65
CA ALA A 35 3.08 3.20 -6.98
C ALA A 35 4.00 4.41 -7.05
N ILE A 36 3.99 5.28 -6.04
CA ILE A 36 4.86 6.45 -5.95
C ILE A 36 6.32 6.02 -5.77
N GLY A 37 6.59 5.06 -4.88
CA GLY A 37 7.93 4.53 -4.63
C GLY A 37 8.53 3.88 -5.88
N LEU A 38 7.77 3.04 -6.59
CA LEU A 38 8.20 2.44 -7.86
C LEU A 38 8.38 3.48 -8.96
N GLY A 39 7.48 4.46 -9.07
CA GLY A 39 7.60 5.55 -10.04
C GLY A 39 8.80 6.45 -9.79
N ALA A 40 9.09 6.77 -8.53
CA ALA A 40 10.23 7.60 -8.13
C ALA A 40 11.57 6.86 -8.29
N LEU A 41 11.64 5.57 -7.91
CA LEU A 41 12.85 4.76 -8.12
C LEU A 41 13.12 4.52 -9.62
N GLY A 42 12.08 4.23 -10.40
CA GLY A 42 12.18 4.10 -11.85
C GLY A 42 12.56 5.43 -12.53
N GLY A 43 11.99 6.55 -12.08
CA GLY A 43 12.34 7.88 -12.56
C GLY A 43 13.78 8.29 -12.22
N LYS A 44 14.27 7.91 -11.05
CA LYS A 44 15.67 8.12 -10.63
C LYS A 44 16.65 7.29 -11.45
N GLN A 45 16.30 6.04 -11.76
CA GLN A 45 17.13 5.20 -12.63
C GLN A 45 17.11 5.71 -14.09
N ALA A 46 16.00 6.29 -14.55
CA ALA A 46 15.91 6.96 -15.84
C ALA A 46 16.75 8.25 -15.89
N ASP A 47 16.78 9.05 -14.81
CA ASP A 47 17.66 10.21 -14.68
C ASP A 47 19.14 9.83 -14.79
N ASP A 48 19.56 8.76 -14.09
CA ASP A 48 20.93 8.25 -14.14
C ASP A 48 21.30 7.72 -15.54
N HIS A 49 20.37 7.05 -16.22
CA HIS A 49 20.61 6.48 -17.55
C HIS A 49 20.70 7.56 -18.65
N PHE A 50 19.98 8.68 -18.48
CA PHE A 50 19.97 9.77 -19.45
C PHE A 50 20.99 10.90 -19.13
N GLN A 51 21.74 10.80 -18.02
CA GLN A 51 22.67 11.84 -17.56
C GLN A 51 22.05 13.25 -17.61
N LEU A 52 20.77 13.36 -17.24
CA LEU A 52 20.10 14.64 -17.20
C LEU A 52 20.70 15.42 -16.02
N ASP A 53 21.43 16.51 -16.34
CA ASP A 53 22.04 17.46 -15.38
C ASP A 53 21.06 18.00 -14.31
N LYS A 54 19.75 17.82 -14.55
CA LYS A 54 18.65 18.11 -13.62
C LYS A 54 17.79 16.85 -13.45
N PRO A 55 17.26 16.60 -12.22
CA PRO A 55 16.48 15.41 -11.90
C PRO A 55 15.06 15.43 -12.51
N LEU A 56 14.99 15.54 -13.83
CA LEU A 56 13.78 15.72 -14.63
C LEU A 56 13.01 14.41 -14.77
N GLY A 57 13.71 13.29 -14.90
CA GLY A 57 13.15 11.94 -14.91
C GLY A 57 12.57 11.54 -13.56
N THR A 58 13.21 11.92 -12.46
CA THR A 58 12.67 11.73 -11.10
C THR A 58 11.44 12.60 -10.89
N ALA A 59 11.48 13.87 -11.33
CA ALA A 59 10.33 14.77 -11.25
C ALA A 59 9.14 14.28 -12.09
N ALA A 60 9.39 13.87 -13.33
CA ALA A 60 8.37 13.29 -14.21
C ALA A 60 7.83 11.96 -13.67
N GLY A 61 8.70 11.08 -13.17
CA GLY A 61 8.34 9.81 -12.54
C GLY A 61 7.55 9.99 -11.25
N ALA A 62 7.87 11.00 -10.44
CA ALA A 62 7.10 11.36 -9.26
C ALA A 62 5.71 11.91 -9.63
N ILE A 63 5.62 12.79 -10.63
CA ILE A 63 4.34 13.31 -11.14
C ILE A 63 3.48 12.19 -11.73
N LEU A 64 4.07 11.29 -12.52
CA LEU A 64 3.38 10.13 -13.08
C LEU A 64 2.96 9.13 -12.01
N GLY A 65 3.83 8.83 -11.03
CA GLY A 65 3.50 7.96 -9.90
C GLY A 65 2.38 8.54 -9.05
N LEU A 66 2.37 9.86 -8.85
CA LEU A 66 1.29 10.56 -8.16
C LEU A 66 -0.01 10.55 -8.98
N ALA A 67 0.05 10.80 -10.29
CA ALA A 67 -1.11 10.75 -11.18
C ALA A 67 -1.72 9.34 -11.27
N LEU A 68 -0.90 8.31 -11.43
CA LEU A 68 -1.34 6.91 -11.46
C LEU A 68 -1.86 6.45 -10.10
N GLY A 69 -1.22 6.88 -9.01
CA GLY A 69 -1.69 6.64 -7.65
C GLY A 69 -3.07 7.25 -7.41
N MET A 70 -3.25 8.53 -7.77
CA MET A 70 -4.52 9.24 -7.69
C MET A 70 -5.60 8.56 -8.54
N TRP A 71 -5.24 8.11 -9.76
CA TRP A 71 -6.15 7.37 -10.64
C TRP A 71 -6.55 6.01 -10.06
N SER A 72 -5.61 5.28 -9.46
CA SER A 72 -5.87 4.00 -8.79
C SER A 72 -6.82 4.18 -7.60
N VAL A 73 -6.64 5.23 -6.80
CA VAL A 73 -7.55 5.60 -5.71
C VAL A 73 -8.94 5.95 -6.25
N LEU A 74 -9.03 6.82 -7.25
CA LEU A 74 -10.30 7.21 -7.87
C LEU A 74 -11.04 6.00 -8.45
N ARG A 75 -10.33 5.08 -9.10
CA ARG A 75 -10.89 3.84 -9.65
C ARG A 75 -11.34 2.89 -8.55
N ASN A 76 -10.62 2.79 -7.44
CA ASN A 76 -11.02 1.98 -6.28
C ASN A 76 -12.30 2.53 -5.63
N ILE A 77 -12.46 3.86 -5.61
CA ILE A 77 -13.65 4.53 -5.08
C ILE A 77 -14.84 4.44 -6.07
N GLN A 78 -14.61 4.60 -7.38
CA GLN A 78 -15.64 4.51 -8.42
C GLN A 78 -16.07 3.09 -8.76
N ALA A 79 -15.27 2.05 -8.48
CA ALA A 79 -15.64 0.65 -8.70
C ALA A 79 -16.68 0.12 -7.69
N LYS A 80 -17.42 1.03 -7.04
CA LYS A 80 -18.49 0.76 -6.08
C LYS A 80 -19.78 1.42 -6.57
#